data_AF-A0A4T0X6J7-F1
#
_entry.id   AF-A0A4T0X6J7-F1
#
_cell.length_a   1.000
_cell.length_b   1.000
_cell.length_c   1.000
_cell.angle_alpha   90.00
_cell.angle_beta   90.00
_cell.angle_gamma   90.00
#
_symmetry.space_group_name_H-M   'P 1'
#
loop_
_entity.id
_entity.type
_entity.pdbx_description
1 polymer ?
#
loop_
_entity_poly.entity_id
_entity_poly.type
_entity_poly.pdbx_seq_one_letter_code
_entity_poly.pdbx_strand_id
1 'polypeptide(L)'
;MVAIRTFLTTTALLSAVAYADEAPANTDSNKKAVARAHLDRGLVKGVIEFTSDESGIVKVHLDVTGLPPNAGPFNYHIYDSKVSSKGDCDDAGEILNPYGASTDVVCDSFDNDSHCAVGDLSGKHGYINTTCFETHYTDPYLSLNSRNGAFVGGKSIVITDLDDNKISCGAIKMKRSARTKREVYESQEEEYDASLYETLIPEPVLSKNTTNSTYHEDETSDDYDSSANMMISSGLAAVVACGLSVLM
;
A
#
# COMPACT_ATOMS: atom_id res chain seq x y z
N MET A 1 -75.21 -13.26 21.14
CA MET A 1 -73.91 -13.94 21.33
C MET A 1 -73.00 -13.50 20.18
N VAL A 2 -71.89 -12.82 20.46
CA VAL A 2 -70.95 -12.34 19.43
C VAL A 2 -69.72 -13.23 19.47
N ALA A 3 -69.45 -13.96 18.38
CA ALA A 3 -68.33 -14.88 18.31
C ALA A 3 -67.06 -14.15 17.87
N ILE A 4 -66.17 -13.86 18.82
CA ILE A 4 -64.86 -13.27 18.55
C ILE A 4 -63.97 -14.37 17.95
N ARG A 5 -63.66 -14.26 16.65
CA ARG A 5 -62.69 -15.12 15.97
C ARG A 5 -61.28 -14.55 16.14
N THR A 6 -60.55 -15.04 17.13
CA THR A 6 -59.11 -14.77 17.29
C THR A 6 -58.32 -15.43 16.14
N PHE A 7 -57.83 -14.63 15.20
CA PHE A 7 -56.85 -15.09 14.22
C PHE A 7 -55.47 -15.19 14.89
N LEU A 8 -54.94 -16.41 15.04
CA LEU A 8 -53.53 -16.59 15.37
C LEU A 8 -52.68 -16.33 14.12
N THR A 9 -51.98 -15.20 14.08
CA THR A 9 -50.97 -14.92 13.06
C THR A 9 -49.65 -15.53 13.47
N THR A 10 -49.32 -16.71 12.92
CA THR A 10 -48.01 -17.34 13.10
C THR A 10 -46.97 -16.61 12.25
N THR A 11 -46.19 -15.72 12.85
CA THR A 11 -45.02 -15.10 12.21
C THR A 11 -43.89 -16.13 12.10
N ALA A 12 -43.68 -16.68 10.90
CA ALA A 12 -42.51 -17.49 10.62
C ALA A 12 -41.26 -16.61 10.62
N LEU A 13 -40.37 -16.81 11.59
CA LEU A 13 -39.04 -16.22 11.61
C LEU A 13 -38.17 -16.89 10.54
N LEU A 14 -38.01 -16.26 9.39
CA LEU A 14 -36.94 -16.63 8.46
C LEU A 14 -35.62 -16.12 9.03
N SER A 15 -34.89 -17.00 9.72
CA SER A 15 -33.48 -16.79 10.03
C SER A 15 -32.66 -16.85 8.74
N ALA A 16 -32.32 -15.69 8.19
CA ALA A 16 -31.38 -15.59 7.08
C ALA A 16 -29.98 -15.98 7.59
N VAL A 17 -29.51 -17.17 7.21
CA VAL A 17 -28.09 -17.53 7.32
C VAL A 17 -27.34 -16.74 6.25
N ALA A 18 -26.59 -15.73 6.69
CA ALA A 18 -25.58 -15.10 5.85
C ALA A 18 -24.41 -16.08 5.72
N TYR A 19 -24.24 -16.65 4.53
CA TYR A 19 -23.03 -17.38 4.20
C TYR A 19 -21.91 -16.36 3.96
N ALA A 20 -20.71 -16.65 4.45
CA ALA A 20 -19.50 -15.95 4.01
C ALA A 20 -19.39 -16.06 2.49
N ASP A 21 -19.14 -14.96 1.80
CA ASP A 21 -18.97 -14.96 0.35
C ASP A 21 -17.48 -15.15 0.02
N GLU A 22 -17.18 -15.78 -1.11
CA GLU A 22 -15.80 -15.95 -1.55
C GLU A 22 -15.21 -14.60 -1.99
N ALA A 23 -13.97 -14.32 -1.58
CA ALA A 23 -13.27 -13.13 -2.03
C ALA A 23 -13.05 -13.18 -3.56
N PRO A 24 -13.56 -12.23 -4.34
CA PRO A 24 -13.31 -12.18 -5.78
C PRO A 24 -11.87 -11.80 -6.08
N ALA A 25 -11.28 -12.44 -7.10
CA ALA A 25 -9.99 -12.06 -7.63
C ALA A 25 -10.07 -10.68 -8.33
N ASN A 26 -9.12 -9.80 -7.99
CA ASN A 26 -9.06 -8.40 -8.40
C ASN A 26 -8.01 -8.17 -9.50
N THR A 27 -8.42 -7.41 -10.51
CA THR A 27 -7.55 -6.88 -11.60
C THR A 27 -7.73 -5.37 -11.78
N ASP A 28 -8.34 -4.72 -10.78
CA ASP A 28 -8.86 -3.35 -10.87
C ASP A 28 -7.88 -2.27 -10.39
N SER A 29 -6.71 -2.65 -9.90
CA SER A 29 -5.66 -1.72 -9.49
C SER A 29 -5.12 -0.94 -10.69
N ASN A 30 -4.94 0.37 -10.53
CA ASN A 30 -4.21 1.20 -11.49
C ASN A 30 -2.81 0.60 -11.75
N LYS A 31 -2.44 0.35 -13.01
CA LYS A 31 -1.14 -0.22 -13.40
C LYS A 31 0.03 0.47 -12.71
N LYS A 32 0.97 -0.30 -12.16
CA LYS A 32 2.16 0.20 -11.44
C LYS A 32 1.84 1.13 -10.26
N ALA A 33 0.62 1.05 -9.70
CA ALA A 33 0.34 1.61 -8.40
C ALA A 33 1.20 0.90 -7.35
N VAL A 34 1.58 1.65 -6.33
CA VAL A 34 2.40 1.16 -5.24
C VAL A 34 1.88 1.69 -3.91
N ALA A 35 1.74 0.82 -2.92
CA ALA A 35 1.53 1.17 -1.53
C ALA A 35 2.65 0.58 -0.67
N ARG A 36 3.02 1.24 0.43
CA ARG A 36 4.09 0.76 1.30
C ARG A 36 3.76 1.01 2.77
N ALA A 37 4.01 0.03 3.61
CA ALA A 37 4.10 0.17 5.06
C ALA A 37 5.56 0.06 5.51
N HIS A 38 5.89 0.77 6.59
CA HIS A 38 7.20 0.74 7.23
C HIS A 38 7.00 0.36 8.70
N LEU A 39 7.78 -0.60 9.18
CA LEU A 39 7.82 -1.03 10.57
C LEU A 39 8.97 -0.30 11.28
N ASP A 40 8.76 0.98 11.60
CA ASP A 40 9.84 1.83 12.15
C ASP A 40 9.91 1.79 13.69
N ARG A 41 8.95 1.14 14.36
CA ARG A 41 8.80 1.08 15.84
C ARG A 41 9.26 -0.26 16.42
N GLY A 42 9.36 -0.38 17.74
CA GLY A 42 9.77 -1.63 18.42
C GLY A 42 11.16 -2.16 18.04
N LEU A 43 11.37 -3.47 18.23
CA LEU A 43 12.56 -4.22 17.79
C LEU A 43 12.43 -4.70 16.34
N VAL A 44 11.24 -5.19 15.96
CA VAL A 44 10.94 -5.68 14.61
C VAL A 44 10.93 -4.51 13.62
N LYS A 45 11.83 -4.55 12.65
CA LYS A 45 11.93 -3.58 11.55
C LYS A 45 11.57 -4.23 10.22
N GLY A 46 11.22 -3.40 9.24
CA GLY A 46 10.97 -3.90 7.90
C GLY A 46 10.17 -2.96 7.01
N VAL A 47 10.03 -3.38 5.76
CA VAL A 47 9.23 -2.72 4.73
C VAL A 47 8.32 -3.76 4.09
N ILE A 48 7.05 -3.42 3.95
CA ILE A 48 6.08 -4.22 3.19
C ILE A 48 5.60 -3.33 2.04
N GLU A 49 5.89 -3.73 0.80
CA GLU A 49 5.47 -3.03 -0.41
C GLU A 49 4.45 -3.86 -1.20
N PHE A 50 3.35 -3.22 -1.56
CA PHE A 50 2.28 -3.74 -2.41
C PHE A 50 2.39 -3.04 -3.76
N THR A 51 2.60 -3.79 -4.84
CA THR A 51 2.69 -3.26 -6.21
C THR A 51 1.64 -3.92 -7.09
N SER A 52 0.96 -3.17 -7.96
CA SER A 52 0.12 -3.77 -9.00
C SER A 52 0.90 -3.97 -10.29
N ASP A 53 0.75 -5.12 -10.92
CA ASP A 53 1.37 -5.38 -12.22
C ASP A 53 0.60 -4.79 -13.42
N GLU A 54 0.96 -5.19 -14.64
CA GLU A 54 0.31 -4.71 -15.88
C GLU A 54 -1.14 -5.20 -16.04
N SER A 55 -1.55 -6.22 -15.28
CA SER A 55 -2.91 -6.76 -15.22
C SER A 55 -3.71 -6.24 -14.03
N GLY A 56 -3.13 -5.34 -13.22
CA GLY A 56 -3.79 -4.79 -12.02
C GLY A 56 -3.84 -5.74 -10.83
N ILE A 57 -3.14 -6.89 -10.89
CA ILE A 57 -3.04 -7.86 -9.79
C ILE A 57 -1.95 -7.41 -8.82
N VAL A 58 -2.20 -7.56 -7.51
CA VAL A 58 -1.27 -7.11 -6.46
C VAL A 58 -0.19 -8.15 -6.17
N LYS A 59 1.06 -7.68 -6.09
CA LYS A 59 2.24 -8.40 -5.64
C LYS A 59 2.73 -7.79 -4.36
N VAL A 60 3.12 -8.64 -3.41
CA VAL A 60 3.63 -8.25 -2.11
C VAL A 60 5.12 -8.58 -2.04
N HIS A 61 5.91 -7.60 -1.61
CA HIS A 61 7.28 -7.79 -1.12
C HIS A 61 7.24 -7.51 0.38
N LEU A 62 7.66 -8.48 1.18
CA LEU A 62 7.79 -8.36 2.63
C LEU A 62 9.24 -8.64 3.00
N ASP A 63 9.90 -7.66 3.60
CA ASP A 63 11.28 -7.72 4.11
C ASP A 63 11.27 -7.24 5.57
N VAL A 64 11.58 -8.13 6.50
CA VAL A 64 11.53 -7.88 7.95
C VAL A 64 12.72 -8.48 8.70
N THR A 65 13.09 -7.83 9.80
CA THR A 65 14.22 -8.21 10.67
C THR A 65 13.93 -7.86 12.13
N GLY A 66 14.69 -8.40 13.07
CA GLY A 66 14.52 -8.15 14.51
C GLY A 66 13.33 -8.89 15.13
N LEU A 67 12.82 -9.92 14.46
CA LEU A 67 11.80 -10.83 15.02
C LEU A 67 12.41 -11.65 16.18
N PRO A 68 11.75 -11.77 17.35
CA PRO A 68 12.32 -12.48 18.50
C PRO A 68 12.52 -13.99 18.22
N PRO A 69 13.68 -14.61 18.55
CA PRO A 69 13.96 -15.99 18.16
C PRO A 69 13.05 -17.06 18.77
N ASN A 70 12.32 -16.74 19.84
CA ASN A 70 11.48 -17.67 20.60
C ASN A 70 10.01 -17.24 20.68
N ALA A 71 9.54 -16.38 19.76
CA ALA A 71 8.14 -15.90 19.71
C ALA A 71 7.44 -16.22 18.38
N GLY A 72 8.08 -17.00 17.49
CA GLY A 72 7.47 -17.48 16.25
C GLY A 72 6.72 -18.82 16.42
N PRO A 73 5.86 -19.23 15.46
CA PRO A 73 5.60 -18.58 14.16
C PRO A 73 4.99 -17.19 14.31
N PHE A 74 5.38 -16.27 13.44
CA PHE A 74 4.78 -14.93 13.37
C PHE A 74 3.76 -14.86 12.25
N ASN A 75 2.56 -14.41 12.59
CA ASN A 75 1.52 -14.09 11.63
C ASN A 75 1.70 -12.65 11.14
N TYR A 76 1.19 -12.34 9.95
CA TYR A 76 1.19 -10.98 9.41
C TYR A 76 -0.12 -10.74 8.63
N HIS A 77 -0.87 -9.74 9.08
CA HIS A 77 -2.21 -9.47 8.57
C HIS A 77 -2.34 -8.00 8.16
N ILE A 78 -3.14 -7.74 7.13
CA ILE A 78 -3.67 -6.40 6.84
C ILE A 78 -4.88 -6.20 7.74
N TYR A 79 -4.82 -5.17 8.57
CA TYR A 79 -5.88 -4.74 9.45
C TYR A 79 -6.66 -3.57 8.85
N ASP A 80 -7.96 -3.52 9.11
CA ASP A 80 -8.91 -2.68 8.38
C ASP A 80 -8.75 -1.18 8.62
N SER A 81 -8.16 -0.81 9.76
CA SER A 81 -8.00 0.57 10.22
C SER A 81 -6.53 1.01 10.20
N LYS A 82 -6.33 2.32 10.36
CA LYS A 82 -5.02 2.96 10.28
C LYS A 82 -4.44 3.12 11.69
N VAL A 83 -3.34 2.41 11.99
CA VAL A 83 -2.55 2.67 13.20
C VAL A 83 -2.14 4.15 13.31
N SER A 84 -2.20 4.71 14.52
CA SER A 84 -1.87 6.12 14.73
C SER A 84 -0.39 6.43 14.46
N SER A 85 -0.07 7.72 14.31
CA SER A 85 1.32 8.17 14.14
C SER A 85 2.23 7.88 15.35
N LYS A 86 1.64 7.57 16.50
CA LYS A 86 2.35 7.09 17.69
C LYS A 86 2.87 5.66 17.51
N GLY A 87 2.26 4.87 16.62
CA GLY A 87 2.62 3.48 16.35
C GLY A 87 2.03 2.51 17.37
N ASP A 88 0.83 2.83 17.88
CA ASP A 88 0.04 1.90 18.67
C ASP A 88 -0.65 0.90 17.71
N CYS A 89 -0.47 -0.39 17.97
CA CYS A 89 -1.01 -1.45 17.12
C CYS A 89 -2.43 -1.85 17.53
N ASP A 90 -2.93 -1.37 18.66
CA ASP A 90 -4.33 -1.56 19.05
C ASP A 90 -5.29 -0.67 18.28
N ASP A 91 -4.81 0.46 17.77
CA ASP A 91 -5.51 1.31 16.77
C ASP A 91 -5.77 0.62 15.42
N ALA A 92 -5.23 -0.59 15.19
CA ALA A 92 -5.33 -1.28 13.90
C ALA A 92 -6.75 -1.75 13.54
N GLY A 93 -7.65 -1.92 14.52
CA GLY A 93 -8.99 -2.46 14.30
C GLY A 93 -9.00 -3.99 14.18
N GLU A 94 -9.72 -4.51 13.18
CA GLU A 94 -9.87 -5.94 12.91
C GLU A 94 -9.12 -6.36 11.64
N ILE A 95 -8.95 -7.66 11.37
CA ILE A 95 -8.35 -8.14 10.11
C ILE A 95 -9.27 -7.73 8.95
N LEU A 96 -8.67 -7.28 7.84
CA LEU A 96 -9.41 -6.84 6.65
C LEU A 96 -10.24 -7.99 6.06
N ASN A 97 -11.55 -7.98 6.33
CA ASN A 97 -12.46 -9.05 5.95
C ASN A 97 -13.76 -8.52 5.27
N PRO A 98 -13.67 -7.89 4.09
CA PRO A 98 -14.82 -7.25 3.44
C PRO A 98 -15.89 -8.22 2.91
N TYR A 99 -15.60 -9.52 2.85
CA TYR A 99 -16.51 -10.57 2.35
C TYR A 99 -17.03 -11.51 3.47
N GLY A 100 -16.62 -11.28 4.72
CA GLY A 100 -17.14 -12.00 5.88
C GLY A 100 -16.66 -13.45 6.00
N ALA A 101 -15.43 -13.74 5.54
CA ALA A 101 -14.76 -15.03 5.75
C ALA A 101 -14.81 -15.45 7.23
N SER A 102 -14.95 -16.75 7.49
CA SER A 102 -15.02 -17.25 8.87
C SER A 102 -13.69 -17.12 9.59
N THR A 103 -13.71 -16.66 10.84
CA THR A 103 -12.55 -16.67 11.74
C THR A 103 -12.45 -17.95 12.57
N ASP A 104 -13.47 -18.81 12.55
CA ASP A 104 -13.49 -20.08 13.29
C ASP A 104 -12.64 -21.17 12.61
N VAL A 105 -12.21 -20.93 11.37
CA VAL A 105 -11.43 -21.86 10.54
C VAL A 105 -10.14 -21.14 10.12
N VAL A 106 -9.00 -21.74 10.44
CA VAL A 106 -7.69 -21.17 10.08
C VAL A 106 -7.53 -21.21 8.56
N CYS A 107 -7.08 -20.10 7.97
CA CYS A 107 -7.01 -19.95 6.51
C CYS A 107 -6.16 -21.03 5.82
N ASP A 108 -5.06 -21.45 6.45
CA ASP A 108 -4.15 -22.49 5.93
C ASP A 108 -4.76 -23.90 5.80
N SER A 109 -6.00 -24.08 6.28
CA SER A 109 -6.77 -25.31 6.12
C SER A 109 -7.63 -25.36 4.84
N PHE A 110 -7.71 -24.27 4.08
CA PHE A 110 -8.42 -24.23 2.80
C PHE A 110 -7.48 -24.53 1.63
N ASP A 111 -7.92 -25.37 0.68
CA ASP A 111 -7.25 -25.54 -0.62
C ASP A 111 -7.40 -24.31 -1.54
N ASN A 112 -8.18 -23.31 -1.14
CA ASN A 112 -8.52 -22.12 -1.92
C ASN A 112 -8.60 -20.86 -1.04
N ASP A 113 -7.60 -20.00 -1.19
CA ASP A 113 -7.44 -18.67 -0.59
C ASP A 113 -8.67 -17.75 -0.65
N SER A 114 -9.62 -17.94 -1.58
CA SER A 114 -10.83 -17.10 -1.66
C SER A 114 -11.74 -17.23 -0.45
N HIS A 115 -11.62 -18.33 0.33
CA HIS A 115 -12.34 -18.53 1.59
C HIS A 115 -11.71 -17.81 2.79
N CYS A 116 -10.48 -17.30 2.66
CA CYS A 116 -9.78 -16.60 3.72
C CYS A 116 -10.20 -15.13 3.83
N ALA A 117 -10.00 -14.53 5.00
CA ALA A 117 -10.07 -13.08 5.13
C ALA A 117 -9.04 -12.44 4.17
N VAL A 118 -9.45 -11.41 3.44
CA VAL A 118 -8.60 -10.73 2.44
C VAL A 118 -7.24 -10.31 3.02
N GLY A 119 -7.27 -9.82 4.27
CA GLY A 119 -6.10 -9.39 5.01
C GLY A 119 -5.27 -10.50 5.68
N ASP A 120 -5.70 -11.76 5.68
CA ASP A 120 -4.90 -12.86 6.23
C ASP A 120 -3.84 -13.31 5.24
N LEU A 121 -2.68 -12.65 5.29
CA LEU A 121 -1.57 -12.93 4.37
C LEU A 121 -0.74 -14.13 4.84
N SER A 122 -0.56 -14.31 6.15
CA SER A 122 0.18 -15.45 6.71
C SER A 122 -0.51 -16.79 6.50
N GLY A 123 -1.85 -16.84 6.59
CA GLY A 123 -2.61 -18.07 6.33
C GLY A 123 -2.53 -18.49 4.85
N LYS A 124 -2.59 -17.53 3.92
CA LYS A 124 -2.48 -17.78 2.47
C LYS A 124 -1.04 -18.07 2.00
N HIS A 125 -0.07 -17.28 2.46
CA HIS A 125 1.30 -17.25 1.91
C HIS A 125 2.37 -17.80 2.85
N GLY A 126 1.97 -18.32 4.01
CA GLY A 126 2.81 -18.96 5.01
C GLY A 126 3.38 -18.02 6.07
N TYR A 127 3.54 -18.56 7.29
CA TYR A 127 4.04 -17.89 8.48
C TYR A 127 5.55 -17.60 8.46
N ILE A 128 6.00 -16.62 9.25
CA ILE A 128 7.42 -16.30 9.41
C ILE A 128 8.01 -17.11 10.59
N ASN A 129 9.05 -17.89 10.33
CA ASN A 129 9.69 -18.79 11.31
C ASN A 129 11.17 -18.44 11.59
N THR A 130 11.59 -17.21 11.29
CA THR A 130 12.99 -16.76 11.39
C THR A 130 13.08 -15.35 12.00
N THR A 131 14.28 -14.98 12.49
CA THR A 131 14.52 -13.65 13.07
C THR A 131 14.65 -12.53 12.02
N CYS A 132 14.97 -12.92 10.78
CA CYS A 132 14.99 -12.10 9.57
C CYS A 132 14.32 -12.89 8.45
N PHE A 133 13.51 -12.25 7.62
CA PHE A 133 12.71 -12.92 6.61
C PHE A 133 12.40 -11.98 5.44
N GLU A 134 12.61 -12.48 4.23
CA GLU A 134 12.23 -11.81 2.99
C GLU A 134 11.43 -12.78 2.11
N THR A 135 10.31 -12.31 1.55
CA THR A 135 9.51 -13.08 0.60
C THR A 135 8.83 -12.19 -0.45
N HIS A 136 8.47 -12.80 -1.57
CA HIS A 136 7.72 -12.20 -2.67
C HIS A 136 6.63 -13.14 -3.15
N TYR A 137 5.39 -12.67 -3.21
CA TYR A 137 4.25 -13.45 -3.72
C TYR A 137 3.24 -12.55 -4.45
N THR A 138 2.26 -13.17 -5.10
CA THR A 138 1.13 -12.49 -5.76
C THR A 138 -0.13 -12.84 -4.99
N ASP A 139 -0.90 -11.83 -4.59
CA ASP A 139 -2.18 -12.04 -3.91
C ASP A 139 -3.30 -11.44 -4.79
N PRO A 140 -4.13 -12.27 -5.43
CA PRO A 140 -5.17 -11.79 -6.32
C PRO A 140 -6.37 -11.19 -5.56
N TYR A 141 -6.48 -11.35 -4.25
CA TYR A 141 -7.62 -10.89 -3.47
C TYR A 141 -7.42 -9.48 -2.89
N LEU A 142 -6.19 -8.97 -2.86
CA LEU A 142 -5.89 -7.58 -2.52
C LEU A 142 -6.21 -6.61 -3.67
N SER A 143 -6.44 -5.33 -3.36
CA SER A 143 -6.56 -4.27 -4.37
C SER A 143 -5.84 -2.97 -3.97
N LEU A 144 -5.34 -2.24 -4.97
CA LEU A 144 -4.85 -0.86 -4.87
C LEU A 144 -5.84 0.18 -5.45
N ASN A 145 -7.05 -0.24 -5.81
CA ASN A 145 -8.16 0.66 -6.18
C ASN A 145 -8.95 1.08 -4.94
N SER A 146 -9.00 2.37 -4.64
CA SER A 146 -9.67 2.93 -3.45
C SER A 146 -11.20 2.80 -3.43
N ARG A 147 -11.80 2.19 -4.46
CA ARG A 147 -13.24 1.90 -4.53
C ARG A 147 -13.56 0.42 -4.26
N ASN A 148 -12.54 -0.42 -4.07
CA ASN A 148 -12.68 -1.83 -3.80
C ASN A 148 -12.74 -2.09 -2.28
N GLY A 149 -13.55 -3.05 -1.83
CA GLY A 149 -13.59 -3.46 -0.41
C GLY A 149 -12.25 -4.02 0.07
N ALA A 150 -11.51 -4.67 -0.82
CA ALA A 150 -10.16 -5.20 -0.59
C ALA A 150 -9.04 -4.14 -0.70
N PHE A 151 -9.36 -2.84 -0.71
CA PHE A 151 -8.36 -1.78 -0.84
C PHE A 151 -7.42 -1.73 0.37
N VAL A 152 -6.12 -1.96 0.14
CA VAL A 152 -5.10 -1.95 1.22
C VAL A 152 -4.57 -0.56 1.55
N GLY A 153 -4.82 0.45 0.72
CA GLY A 153 -4.33 1.80 0.96
C GLY A 153 -5.03 2.48 2.13
N GLY A 154 -4.27 3.12 3.02
CA GLY A 154 -4.83 3.80 4.20
C GLY A 154 -5.10 2.88 5.38
N LYS A 155 -4.97 1.56 5.21
CA LYS A 155 -5.06 0.52 6.24
C LYS A 155 -3.74 0.34 6.99
N SER A 156 -3.57 -0.74 7.73
CA SER A 156 -2.31 -1.09 8.38
C SER A 156 -1.91 -2.54 8.14
N ILE A 157 -0.60 -2.83 8.22
CA ILE A 157 -0.07 -4.19 8.39
C ILE A 157 0.29 -4.36 9.87
N VAL A 158 0.03 -5.51 10.44
CA VAL A 158 0.38 -5.89 11.82
C VAL A 158 1.04 -7.27 11.78
N ILE A 159 2.10 -7.44 12.55
CA ILE A 159 2.75 -8.73 12.82
C ILE A 159 2.39 -9.14 14.25
N THR A 160 1.92 -10.37 14.43
CA THR A 160 1.69 -10.97 15.76
C THR A 160 2.68 -12.09 16.05
N ASP A 161 2.92 -12.36 17.33
CA ASP A 161 3.64 -13.56 17.79
C ASP A 161 2.72 -14.79 17.88
N LEU A 162 3.29 -15.93 18.32
CA LEU A 162 2.58 -17.20 18.47
C LEU A 162 1.43 -17.17 19.50
N ASP A 163 1.42 -16.16 20.38
CA ASP A 163 0.41 -15.91 21.41
C ASP A 163 -0.58 -14.80 20.97
N ASP A 164 -0.60 -14.46 19.68
CA ASP A 164 -1.38 -13.40 19.02
C ASP A 164 -1.15 -11.96 19.51
N ASN A 165 -0.07 -11.70 20.25
CA ASN A 165 0.27 -10.34 20.67
C ASN A 165 0.81 -9.54 19.48
N LYS A 166 0.32 -8.30 19.30
CA LYS A 166 0.78 -7.40 18.22
C LYS A 166 2.17 -6.85 18.53
N ILE A 167 3.21 -7.44 17.92
CA ILE A 167 4.61 -7.07 18.20
C ILE A 167 5.15 -5.95 17.29
N SER A 168 4.52 -5.70 16.14
CA SER A 168 4.88 -4.60 15.24
C SER A 168 3.76 -4.25 14.28
N CYS A 169 3.70 -3.00 13.83
CA CYS A 169 2.70 -2.54 12.88
C CYS A 169 3.13 -1.30 12.10
N GLY A 170 2.49 -1.07 10.94
CA GLY A 170 2.77 0.06 10.08
C GLY A 170 1.58 0.46 9.21
N ALA A 171 1.30 1.75 9.11
CA ALA A 171 0.24 2.26 8.23
C ALA A 171 0.64 2.14 6.76
N ILE A 172 -0.22 1.50 5.95
CA ILE A 172 -0.04 1.31 4.50
C ILE A 172 -0.37 2.62 3.79
N LYS A 173 0.62 3.21 3.11
CA LYS A 173 0.49 4.50 2.41
C LYS A 173 0.64 4.28 0.91
N MET A 174 -0.32 4.76 0.12
CA MET A 174 -0.16 4.89 -1.33
C MET A 174 1.04 5.82 -1.62
N LYS A 175 1.98 5.37 -2.45
CA LYS A 175 2.96 6.26 -3.06
C LYS A 175 2.21 7.11 -4.08
N ARG A 176 2.43 8.43 -4.06
CA ARG A 176 1.95 9.30 -5.13
C ARG A 176 2.65 8.86 -6.41
N SER A 177 1.88 8.51 -7.44
CA SER A 177 2.43 8.41 -8.79
C SER A 177 3.13 9.74 -9.12
N ALA A 178 4.27 9.66 -9.79
CA ALA A 178 4.97 10.85 -10.26
C ALA A 178 4.07 11.53 -11.30
N ARG A 179 3.28 12.51 -10.86
CA ARG A 179 2.36 13.26 -11.69
C ARG A 179 3.16 13.86 -12.84
N THR A 180 2.94 13.38 -14.07
CA THR A 180 3.61 13.92 -15.25
C THR A 180 3.40 15.43 -15.25
N LYS A 181 4.49 16.20 -15.41
CA LYS A 181 4.58 17.66 -15.18
C LYS A 181 3.44 18.50 -15.80
N ARG A 182 2.72 17.98 -16.80
CA ARG A 182 1.54 18.59 -17.44
C ARG A 182 0.38 18.88 -16.48
N GLU A 183 0.03 17.97 -15.58
CA GLU A 183 -1.14 18.13 -14.69
C GLU A 183 -0.95 19.16 -13.54
N VAL A 184 0.21 19.84 -13.49
CA VAL A 184 0.51 20.90 -12.51
C VAL A 184 0.36 22.30 -13.11
N TYR A 185 0.39 22.44 -14.44
CA TYR A 185 0.27 23.75 -15.10
C TYR A 185 -1.18 24.18 -15.37
N GLU A 186 -2.14 23.25 -15.44
CA GLU A 186 -3.56 23.55 -15.75
C GLU A 186 -4.30 24.30 -14.62
N SER A 187 -3.76 24.37 -13.40
CA SER A 187 -4.46 24.89 -12.23
C SER A 187 -4.03 26.30 -11.78
N GLN A 188 -3.49 27.13 -12.70
CA GLN A 188 -3.04 28.51 -12.40
C GLN A 188 -3.45 29.58 -13.44
N GLU A 189 -4.30 29.28 -14.43
CA GLU A 189 -4.70 30.26 -15.47
C GLU A 189 -6.01 31.03 -15.20
N GLU A 190 -6.59 30.93 -14.00
CA GLU A 190 -7.69 31.81 -13.60
C GLU A 190 -7.19 32.97 -12.71
N GLU A 191 -7.54 34.20 -13.13
CA GLU A 191 -7.31 35.50 -12.47
C GLU A 191 -5.97 36.22 -12.73
N TYR A 192 -5.78 36.70 -13.98
CA TYR A 192 -5.03 37.95 -14.26
C TYR A 192 -5.84 38.87 -15.20
N ASP A 193 -6.50 39.87 -14.62
CA ASP A 193 -7.25 40.90 -15.35
C ASP A 193 -6.29 41.88 -16.04
N ALA A 194 -6.37 41.96 -17.37
CA ALA A 194 -5.49 42.77 -18.20
C ALA A 194 -6.05 44.18 -18.55
N SER A 195 -6.97 44.73 -17.73
CA SER A 195 -7.68 45.98 -18.04
C SER A 195 -7.15 47.27 -17.36
N LEU A 196 -6.29 47.16 -16.34
CA LEU A 196 -5.36 48.20 -15.89
C LEU A 196 -3.95 47.61 -16.10
N TYR A 197 -2.95 48.27 -16.70
CA TYR A 197 -2.53 49.66 -16.54
C TYR A 197 -1.94 50.21 -17.86
N GLU A 198 -2.80 50.72 -18.74
CA GLU A 198 -2.39 51.54 -19.89
C GLU A 198 -2.15 52.98 -19.41
N THR A 199 -0.97 53.27 -18.82
CA THR A 199 -0.33 54.61 -18.71
C THR A 199 0.95 54.55 -17.85
N LEU A 200 1.85 55.52 -18.04
CA LEU A 200 3.11 55.74 -17.30
C LEU A 200 4.36 54.94 -17.75
N ILE A 201 4.70 55.01 -19.03
CA ILE A 201 6.10 54.91 -19.48
C ILE A 201 6.59 56.31 -19.86
N PRO A 202 7.51 56.93 -19.08
CA PRO A 202 8.28 58.09 -19.52
C PRO A 202 9.42 57.67 -20.45
N GLU A 203 9.76 58.49 -21.45
CA GLU A 203 10.86 58.22 -22.38
C GLU A 203 12.25 58.22 -21.69
N PRO A 204 13.23 57.45 -22.23
CA PRO A 204 14.54 57.29 -21.61
C PRO A 204 15.45 58.53 -21.78
N VAL A 205 16.04 59.01 -20.69
CA VAL A 205 17.08 60.06 -20.74
C VAL A 205 18.46 59.50 -20.37
N LEU A 206 19.38 59.70 -21.31
CA LEU A 206 20.79 59.32 -21.35
C LEU A 206 21.67 59.94 -20.24
N SER A 207 22.54 59.14 -19.60
CA SER A 207 23.87 59.59 -19.14
C SER A 207 24.85 58.41 -18.94
N LYS A 208 26.16 58.70 -18.96
CA LYS A 208 27.27 57.73 -19.14
C LYS A 208 28.19 57.64 -17.91
N ASN A 209 28.64 56.43 -17.56
CA ASN A 209 30.06 56.05 -17.37
C ASN A 209 30.16 54.56 -16.92
N THR A 210 30.95 53.68 -17.54
CA THR A 210 32.44 53.56 -17.52
C THR A 210 32.90 52.94 -16.17
N THR A 211 33.61 51.79 -16.07
CA THR A 211 34.57 51.10 -16.98
C THR A 211 34.74 49.62 -16.60
N ASN A 212 35.08 48.76 -17.59
CA ASN A 212 35.95 47.55 -17.55
C ASN A 212 35.66 46.42 -16.52
N SER A 213 35.96 45.13 -16.67
CA SER A 213 36.71 44.30 -17.64
C SER A 213 36.34 42.81 -17.38
N THR A 214 36.55 41.77 -18.20
CA THR A 214 37.15 41.58 -19.55
C THR A 214 36.39 40.40 -20.22
N TYR A 215 36.49 40.21 -21.54
CA TYR A 215 35.97 39.02 -22.24
C TYR A 215 36.87 37.78 -22.08
N HIS A 216 36.25 36.60 -22.03
CA HIS A 216 36.78 35.38 -22.64
C HIS A 216 35.60 34.59 -23.21
N GLU A 217 35.57 34.48 -24.54
CA GLU A 217 34.70 33.57 -25.27
C GLU A 217 35.45 32.25 -25.47
N ASP A 218 34.75 31.11 -25.35
CA ASP A 218 34.98 29.98 -26.24
C ASP A 218 33.68 29.18 -26.40
N GLU A 219 33.45 28.65 -27.60
CA GLU A 219 32.22 27.98 -28.03
C GLU A 219 32.32 26.44 -27.89
N THR A 220 31.29 25.75 -28.39
CA THR A 220 31.24 24.31 -28.78
C THR A 220 31.06 23.30 -27.63
N SER A 221 30.35 22.18 -27.83
CA SER A 221 29.30 21.82 -28.80
C SER A 221 28.59 20.56 -28.28
N ASP A 222 27.42 20.21 -28.82
CA ASP A 222 26.71 18.96 -28.54
C ASP A 222 27.57 17.71 -28.88
N ASP A 223 27.33 16.57 -28.19
CA ASP A 223 26.71 15.36 -28.77
C ASP A 223 26.68 14.13 -27.79
N TYR A 224 25.95 13.07 -28.16
CA TYR A 224 25.99 11.67 -27.65
C TYR A 224 25.47 11.34 -26.21
N ASP A 225 24.84 10.18 -25.93
CA ASP A 225 24.38 9.07 -26.79
C ASP A 225 23.13 8.36 -26.19
N SER A 226 22.38 7.64 -27.04
CA SER A 226 21.30 6.72 -26.68
C SER A 226 21.73 5.27 -26.94
N SER A 227 21.90 4.45 -25.90
CA SER A 227 22.10 3.00 -26.05
C SER A 227 21.25 2.17 -25.07
N ALA A 228 20.97 0.93 -25.47
CA ALA A 228 19.80 0.16 -25.05
C ALA A 228 20.14 -1.20 -24.41
N ASN A 229 19.09 -1.95 -24.07
CA ASN A 229 19.08 -3.35 -23.59
C ASN A 229 19.54 -3.52 -22.11
N MET A 230 19.17 -4.59 -21.39
CA MET A 230 18.63 -5.88 -21.85
C MET A 230 17.69 -6.51 -20.80
N MET A 231 16.69 -7.28 -21.24
CA MET A 231 15.93 -8.16 -20.33
C MET A 231 16.78 -9.34 -19.87
N ILE A 232 16.70 -9.71 -18.58
CA ILE A 232 16.94 -11.09 -18.13
C ILE A 232 15.82 -11.48 -17.15
N SER A 233 15.16 -12.58 -17.46
CA SER A 233 14.21 -13.26 -16.57
C SER A 233 14.92 -14.35 -15.76
N SER A 234 14.67 -14.42 -14.45
CA SER A 234 14.73 -15.68 -13.72
C SER A 234 13.90 -15.60 -12.45
N GLY A 235 12.90 -16.47 -12.34
CA GLY A 235 12.19 -16.70 -11.08
C GLY A 235 12.98 -17.66 -10.20
N LEU A 236 13.24 -17.25 -8.96
CA LEU A 236 13.64 -18.09 -7.84
C LEU A 236 13.32 -17.29 -6.57
N ALA A 237 12.49 -17.84 -5.69
CA ALA A 237 12.22 -17.25 -4.39
C ALA A 237 13.50 -17.38 -3.53
N ALA A 238 14.29 -16.31 -3.48
CA ALA A 238 15.51 -16.26 -2.68
C ALA A 238 15.15 -15.92 -1.23
N VAL A 239 15.11 -16.94 -0.36
CA VAL A 239 15.10 -16.72 1.09
C VAL A 239 16.51 -16.29 1.50
N VAL A 240 16.74 -14.98 1.58
CA VAL A 240 18.03 -14.42 1.99
C VAL A 240 18.15 -14.50 3.51
N ALA A 241 18.85 -15.51 4.01
CA ALA A 241 19.21 -15.58 5.42
C ALA A 241 20.30 -14.55 5.74
N CYS A 242 19.94 -13.50 6.51
CA CYS A 242 20.92 -12.54 7.04
C CYS A 242 21.96 -13.26 7.92
N GLY A 243 23.23 -13.18 7.53
CA GLY A 243 24.33 -13.77 8.28
C GLY A 243 24.58 -13.06 9.61
N LEU A 244 24.53 -13.80 10.72
CA LEU A 244 25.03 -13.35 12.01
C LEU A 244 26.56 -13.44 12.05
N SER A 245 27.24 -12.30 11.96
CA SER A 245 28.61 -12.16 12.48
C SER A 245 28.55 -11.91 13.98
N VAL A 246 28.51 -12.99 14.78
CA VAL A 246 28.79 -12.91 16.22
C VAL A 246 30.28 -13.14 16.41
N LEU A 247 30.98 -12.10 16.85
CA LEU A 247 32.41 -12.15 17.13
C LEU A 247 32.69 -11.36 18.41
N MET A 248 32.43 -12.00 19.56
CA MET A 248 33.07 -11.81 20.87
C MET A 248 32.48 -12.79 21.90
#